data_AF-A0A924JHE2-F1
#
_entry.id   AF-A0A924JHE2-F1
#
_cell.length_a   1.000
_cell.length_b   1.000
_cell.length_c   1.000
_cell.angle_alpha   90.00
_cell.angle_beta   90.00
_cell.angle_gamma   90.00
#
_symmetry.space_group_name_H-M   'P 1'
#
loop_
_entity.id
_entity.type
_entity.pdbx_description
1 polymer ?
#
loop_
_entity_poly.entity_id
_entity_poly.type
_entity_poly.pdbx_seq_one_letter_code
_entity_poly.pdbx_strand_id
1 'polypeptide(L)'
;MTARTLKLLCAAVVLASSALVASAQAQSPVPWVLAPDMGYGYDANGKLLAYKMGTNNAKFLLKGARKVPKNTLFFLGENGQLYVRSGPFLEDDGRFKFGPG
;
A
#
# COMPACT_ATOMS: atom_id res chain seq x y z
N MET A 1 -21.35 -28.52 -52.39
CA MET A 1 -21.74 -27.47 -51.43
C MET A 1 -21.34 -27.90 -50.02
N THR A 2 -20.13 -27.60 -49.55
CA THR A 2 -19.74 -27.95 -48.14
C THR A 2 -18.43 -27.27 -47.70
N ALA A 3 -18.13 -26.05 -48.16
CA ALA A 3 -16.90 -25.35 -47.74
C ALA A 3 -17.08 -23.86 -47.38
N ARG A 4 -18.31 -23.33 -47.50
CA ARG A 4 -18.60 -21.91 -47.18
C ARG A 4 -19.23 -21.69 -45.81
N THR A 5 -19.83 -22.71 -45.21
CA THR A 5 -20.61 -22.53 -43.96
C THR A 5 -19.75 -22.57 -42.68
N LEU A 6 -18.53 -23.12 -42.73
CA LEU A 6 -17.67 -23.21 -41.54
C LEU A 6 -16.96 -21.90 -41.18
N LYS A 7 -16.77 -21.00 -42.16
CA LYS A 7 -16.11 -19.70 -41.93
C LYS A 7 -17.00 -18.66 -41.25
N LEU A 8 -18.32 -18.87 -41.23
CA LEU A 8 -19.29 -17.94 -40.66
C LEU A 8 -19.60 -18.20 -39.19
N LEU A 9 -19.30 -19.39 -38.65
CA LEU A 9 -19.55 -19.69 -37.23
C LEU A 9 -18.43 -19.22 -36.30
N CYS A 10 -17.21 -19.03 -36.81
CA CYS A 10 -16.10 -18.51 -36.00
C CYS A 10 -16.12 -16.98 -35.81
N ALA A 11 -17.00 -16.26 -36.50
CA ALA A 11 -17.08 -14.79 -36.42
C ALA A 11 -17.91 -14.27 -35.23
N ALA A 12 -18.59 -15.15 -34.48
CA ALA A 12 -19.55 -14.72 -33.45
C ALA A 12 -19.09 -14.93 -31.98
N VAL A 13 -17.94 -15.55 -31.73
CA VAL A 13 -17.50 -15.95 -30.36
C VAL A 13 -16.26 -15.21 -29.85
N VAL A 14 -15.80 -14.15 -30.52
CA VAL A 14 -14.61 -13.39 -30.04
C VAL A 14 -14.95 -12.02 -29.44
N LEU A 15 -16.19 -11.54 -29.60
CA LEU A 15 -16.55 -10.17 -29.22
C LEU A 15 -17.17 -9.99 -27.82
N ALA A 16 -17.31 -11.06 -27.02
CA ALA A 16 -17.99 -10.99 -25.72
C ALA A 16 -17.07 -11.06 -24.48
N SER A 17 -15.75 -10.91 -24.66
CA SER A 17 -14.78 -11.01 -23.55
C SER A 17 -13.90 -9.77 -23.39
N SER A 18 -14.35 -8.59 -23.82
CA SER A 18 -13.71 -7.34 -23.42
C SER A 18 -14.03 -7.10 -21.95
N ALA A 19 -13.11 -7.59 -21.13
CA ALA A 19 -12.95 -7.38 -19.70
C ALA A 19 -13.73 -6.20 -19.16
N LEU A 20 -14.54 -6.48 -18.13
CA LEU A 20 -14.85 -5.50 -17.09
C LEU A 20 -13.52 -5.04 -16.49
N VAL A 21 -12.90 -4.04 -17.11
CA VAL A 21 -11.82 -3.29 -16.48
C VAL A 21 -12.53 -2.48 -15.40
N ALA A 22 -12.69 -3.08 -14.23
CA ALA A 22 -13.05 -2.35 -13.03
C ALA A 22 -11.95 -1.31 -12.86
N SER A 23 -12.24 -0.07 -13.22
CA SER A 23 -11.41 1.06 -12.87
C SER A 23 -11.33 1.05 -11.35
N ALA A 24 -10.19 0.62 -10.82
CA ALA A 24 -9.85 0.84 -9.44
C ALA A 24 -9.87 2.36 -9.25
N GLN A 25 -10.98 2.88 -8.72
CA GLN A 25 -11.08 4.28 -8.35
C GLN A 25 -9.92 4.52 -7.40
N ALA A 26 -8.95 5.32 -7.85
CA ALA A 26 -7.85 5.76 -7.01
C ALA A 26 -8.49 6.43 -5.80
N GLN A 27 -8.48 5.73 -4.66
CA GLN A 27 -9.00 6.27 -3.41
C GLN A 27 -8.21 7.54 -3.17
N SER A 28 -8.89 8.68 -3.03
CA SER A 28 -8.27 9.95 -2.68
C SER A 28 -7.26 9.68 -1.55
N PRO A 29 -6.02 10.18 -1.64
CA PRO A 29 -4.98 9.88 -0.66
C PRO A 29 -5.53 10.13 0.73
N VAL A 30 -5.81 9.07 1.49
CA VAL A 30 -6.28 9.22 2.86
C VAL A 30 -5.13 9.88 3.62
N PRO A 31 -5.33 11.06 4.23
CA PRO A 31 -4.27 11.75 4.94
C PRO A 31 -3.65 10.80 5.96
N TRP A 32 -2.33 10.66 5.91
CA TRP A 32 -1.61 9.86 6.88
C TRP A 32 -1.60 10.57 8.23
N VAL A 33 -2.39 10.07 9.18
CA VAL A 33 -2.50 10.62 10.54
C VAL A 33 -1.57 9.86 11.49
N LEU A 34 -0.42 10.47 11.80
CA LEU A 34 0.42 10.00 12.91
C LEU A 34 -0.31 10.28 14.24
N ALA A 35 -1.05 9.29 14.74
CA ALA A 35 -1.70 9.32 16.04
C ALA A 35 -1.20 8.16 16.93
N PRO A 36 -1.16 8.32 18.26
CA PRO A 36 -0.66 7.28 19.18
C PRO A 36 -1.40 5.95 19.10
N ASP A 37 -2.61 5.97 18.54
CA ASP A 37 -3.54 4.86 18.41
C ASP A 37 -3.73 4.42 16.96
N MET A 38 -2.80 4.74 16.06
CA MET A 38 -2.82 4.30 14.66
C MET A 38 -1.68 3.32 14.38
N GLY A 39 -2.01 2.17 13.80
CA GLY A 39 -1.07 1.17 13.31
C GLY A 39 -1.09 1.14 11.78
N TYR A 40 0.08 1.00 11.16
CA TYR A 40 0.23 0.89 9.71
C TYR A 40 0.89 -0.43 9.36
N GLY A 41 0.38 -1.13 8.36
CA GLY A 41 0.92 -2.42 7.96
C GLY A 41 0.54 -2.78 6.53
N TYR A 42 1.33 -3.68 5.94
CA TYR A 42 1.00 -4.29 4.68
C TYR A 42 0.23 -5.58 4.92
N ASP A 43 -0.83 -5.79 4.15
CA ASP A 43 -1.46 -7.11 4.06
C ASP A 43 -0.61 -8.08 3.22
N ALA A 44 -1.08 -9.32 3.10
CA ALA A 44 -0.40 -10.36 2.33
C ALA A 44 -0.25 -10.03 0.83
N ASN A 45 -1.02 -9.08 0.30
CA ASN A 45 -0.98 -8.64 -1.09
C ASN A 45 -0.11 -7.38 -1.28
N GLY A 46 0.51 -6.88 -0.21
CA GLY A 46 1.30 -5.65 -0.25
C GLY A 46 0.44 -4.38 -0.25
N LYS A 47 -0.85 -4.46 0.10
CA LYS A 47 -1.69 -3.27 0.27
C LYS A 47 -1.40 -2.65 1.63
N LEU A 48 -1.09 -1.36 1.63
CA LEU A 48 -0.90 -0.59 2.85
C LEU A 48 -2.26 -0.28 3.50
N LEU A 49 -2.40 -0.65 4.77
CA LEU A 49 -3.60 -0.47 5.56
C LEU A 49 -3.26 0.29 6.84
N ALA A 50 -4.22 1.13 7.26
CA ALA A 50 -4.15 1.90 8.49
C ALA A 50 -5.25 1.40 9.44
N TYR A 51 -4.88 1.11 10.68
CA TYR A 51 -5.76 0.52 11.68
C TYR A 51 -5.82 1.38 12.92
N LYS A 52 -7.03 1.72 13.35
CA LYS A 52 -7.26 2.30 14.68
C LYS A 52 -7.02 1.23 15.73
N MET A 53 -5.97 1.39 16.52
CA MET A 53 -5.62 0.53 17.63
C MET A 53 -6.51 0.85 18.84
N GLY A 54 -7.10 -0.18 19.40
CA GLY A 54 -7.79 -0.13 20.70
C GLY A 54 -6.91 -0.69 21.81
N THR A 55 -7.24 -0.36 23.05
CA THR A 55 -6.53 -0.87 24.24
C THR A 55 -6.80 -2.36 24.50
N ASN A 56 -7.96 -2.87 24.07
CA ASN A 56 -8.41 -4.25 24.35
C ASN A 56 -7.43 -5.33 23.84
N ASN A 57 -6.77 -5.07 22.69
CA ASN A 57 -5.87 -6.05 22.06
C ASN A 57 -4.39 -5.67 22.19
N ALA A 58 -4.05 -4.62 22.94
CA ALA A 58 -2.68 -4.11 23.05
C ALA A 58 -1.71 -5.19 23.57
N LYS A 59 -2.14 -6.05 24.51
CA LYS A 59 -1.31 -7.16 25.02
C LYS A 59 -0.93 -8.17 23.93
N PHE A 60 -1.85 -8.46 23.01
CA PHE A 60 -1.58 -9.36 21.89
C PHE A 60 -0.66 -8.71 20.86
N LEU A 61 -0.89 -7.43 20.54
CA LEU A 61 -0.05 -6.68 19.60
C LEU A 61 1.40 -6.56 20.09
N LEU A 62 1.60 -6.33 21.39
CA LEU A 62 2.92 -6.23 21.99
C LEU A 62 3.63 -7.58 22.15
N LYS A 63 2.89 -8.70 22.11
CA LYS A 63 3.47 -10.04 22.24
C LYS A 63 4.27 -10.35 20.97
N GLY A 64 5.60 -10.31 21.07
CA GLY A 64 6.52 -10.54 19.95
C GLY A 64 6.90 -9.27 19.20
N ALA A 65 6.35 -8.10 19.57
CA ALA A 65 6.79 -6.82 19.03
C ALA A 65 8.19 -6.49 19.53
N ARG A 66 9.00 -5.85 18.68
CA ARG A 66 10.29 -5.25 19.07
C ARG A 66 10.16 -3.75 19.12
N LYS A 67 10.78 -3.14 20.13
CA LYS A 67 10.92 -1.69 20.17
C LYS A 67 11.78 -1.24 18.98
N VAL A 68 11.35 -0.17 18.33
CA VAL A 68 12.10 0.46 17.25
C VAL A 68 13.42 1.02 17.81
N PRO A 69 14.58 0.75 17.17
CA PRO A 69 15.86 1.35 17.56
C PRO A 69 15.84 2.88 17.49
N LYS A 70 16.68 3.53 18.29
CA LYS A 70 16.94 4.97 18.15
C LYS A 70 17.45 5.27 16.74
N ASN A 71 17.21 6.50 16.27
CA ASN A 71 17.61 6.95 14.93
C ASN A 71 17.01 6.08 13.83
N THR A 72 15.69 5.86 13.90
CA THR A 72 14.93 5.20 12.84
C THR A 72 13.88 6.17 12.33
N LEU A 73 13.86 6.39 11.02
CA LEU A 73 12.86 7.21 10.33
C LEU A 73 11.85 6.30 9.63
N PHE A 74 10.57 6.60 9.79
CA PHE A 74 9.47 6.02 9.01
C PHE A 74 8.87 7.11 8.14
N PHE A 75 8.62 6.82 6.88
CA PHE A 75 8.06 7.79 5.95
C PHE A 75 7.33 7.09 4.82
N LEU A 76 6.39 7.80 4.20
CA LEU A 76 5.84 7.39 2.92
C LEU A 76 6.67 7.96 1.78
N GLY A 77 7.01 7.11 0.81
CA GLY A 77 7.48 7.58 -0.49
C GLY A 77 6.35 8.15 -1.32
N GLU A 78 6.69 8.88 -2.37
CA GLU A 78 5.73 9.40 -3.36
C GLU A 78 4.89 8.30 -4.03
N ASN A 79 5.40 7.07 -4.05
CA ASN A 79 4.71 5.87 -4.52
C ASN A 79 3.67 5.32 -3.52
N GLY A 80 3.43 6.00 -2.40
CA GLY A 80 2.49 5.58 -1.36
C GLY A 80 2.97 4.38 -0.53
N GLN A 81 4.23 3.99 -0.64
CA GLN A 81 4.81 2.90 0.14
C GLN A 81 5.45 3.41 1.43
N LEU A 82 5.23 2.68 2.52
CA LEU A 82 5.91 2.86 3.80
C LEU A 82 7.35 2.33 3.73
N TYR A 83 8.30 3.22 4.01
CA TYR A 83 9.72 2.93 4.13
C TYR A 83 10.20 3.09 5.57
N VAL A 84 11.27 2.37 5.89
CA VAL A 84 12.04 2.53 7.13
C VAL A 84 13.50 2.77 6.81
N ARG A 85 14.11 3.75 7.47
CA ARG A 85 15.54 4.03 7.36
C ARG A 85 16.16 4.02 8.75
N SER A 86 17.23 3.24 8.91
CA SER A 86 18.08 3.28 10.11
C SER A 86 19.21 4.29 9.91
N GLY A 87 19.66 4.92 11.00
CA GLY A 87 20.76 5.87 11.04
C GLY A 87 20.31 7.32 11.28
N PRO A 88 21.27 8.24 11.49
CA PRO A 88 20.95 9.65 11.73
C PRO A 88 20.14 10.24 10.58
N PHE A 89 18.97 10.78 10.90
CA PHE A 89 18.10 11.54 9.99
C PHE A 89 18.01 13.01 10.38
N LEU A 90 18.74 13.41 11.43
CA LEU A 90 18.98 14.78 11.83
C LEU A 90 20.47 15.10 11.65
N GLU A 91 20.77 16.32 11.27
CA GLU A 91 22.11 16.90 11.35
C GLU A 91 22.47 17.22 12.82
N ASP A 92 23.73 17.57 13.08
CA ASP A 92 24.22 17.89 14.44
C ASP A 92 23.51 19.10 15.05
N ASP A 93 22.99 20.01 14.21
CA ASP A 93 22.18 21.17 14.60
C ASP A 93 20.68 20.85 14.76
N GLY A 94 20.28 19.58 14.61
CA GLY A 94 18.90 19.11 14.74
C GLY A 94 18.04 19.32 13.50
N ARG A 95 18.56 19.87 12.39
CA ARG A 95 17.80 19.99 11.14
C ARG A 95 17.56 18.63 10.50
N PHE A 96 16.40 18.48 9.85
CA PHE A 96 16.08 17.26 9.12
C PHE A 96 16.95 17.15 7.85
N LYS A 97 17.71 16.05 7.74
CA LYS A 97 18.68 15.84 6.64
C LYS A 97 18.05 15.77 5.25
N PHE A 98 16.78 15.38 5.18
CA PHE A 98 16.04 15.16 3.93
C PHE A 98 14.92 16.19 3.74
N GLY A 99 15.09 17.38 4.34
CA GLY A 99 14.17 18.50 4.12
C GLY A 99 14.21 19.00 2.68
N PRO A 100 13.24 19.83 2.29
CA PRO A 100 13.30 20.54 1.01
C PRO A 100 14.60 21.34 0.94
N GLY A 101 15.29 21.25 -0.19
CA GLY A 101 16.48 22.06 -0.50
C GLY A 101 16.14 23.51 -0.81
#